data_AF-A0A382C2G5-F1
#
_entry.id   AF-A0A382C2G5-F1
#
_cell.length_a   1.000
_cell.length_b   1.000
_cell.length_c   1.000
_cell.angle_alpha   90.00
_cell.angle_beta   90.00
_cell.angle_gamma   90.00
#
_symmetry.space_group_name_H-M   'P 1'
#
loop_
_entity.id
_entity.type
_entity.pdbx_description
1 polymer ?
#
loop_
_entity_poly.entity_id
_entity_poly.type
_entity_poly.pdbx_seq_one_letter_code
_entity_poly.pdbx_strand_id
1 'polypeptide(L)'
;MALIGVGLIGSSIALAAKRANLVDSIVGCARTERTREKALELGIVDAMFEDAGETVAGADLVIICSHLGSYPSVGKAMSSHLAPGAIVTDVGSVKGCVARDLGPYIPH
;
A
#
# COMPACT_ATOMS: atom_id res chain seq x y z
N MET A 1 -7.89 -4.26 -1.80
CA MET A 1 -6.44 -4.06 -2.08
C MET A 1 -5.96 -2.78 -1.41
N ALA A 2 -4.82 -2.81 -0.75
CA ALA A 2 -4.18 -1.67 -0.09
C ALA A 2 -2.93 -1.20 -0.86
N LEU A 3 -2.77 0.12 -1.01
CA LEU A 3 -1.63 0.75 -1.66
C LEU A 3 -0.89 1.66 -0.68
N ILE A 4 0.33 1.27 -0.30
CA ILE A 4 1.16 2.12 0.55
C ILE A 4 1.95 3.10 -0.32
N GLY A 5 1.38 4.29 -0.53
CA GLY A 5 1.91 5.34 -1.39
C GLY A 5 1.15 5.44 -2.72
N VAL A 6 0.43 6.54 -2.91
CA VAL A 6 -0.35 6.82 -4.13
C VAL A 6 0.37 7.85 -5.01
N GLY A 7 1.61 7.51 -5.39
CA GLY A 7 2.42 8.27 -6.35
C GLY A 7 2.22 7.78 -7.79
N LEU A 8 3.18 8.05 -8.68
CA LEU A 8 3.10 7.64 -10.09
C LEU A 8 2.83 6.13 -10.26
N ILE A 9 3.60 5.28 -9.56
CA ILE A 9 3.48 3.82 -9.66
C ILE A 9 2.18 3.32 -9.02
N GLY A 10 1.90 3.73 -7.78
CA GLY A 10 0.70 3.32 -7.06
C GLY A 10 -0.58 3.69 -7.82
N SER A 11 -0.67 4.91 -8.34
CA SER A 11 -1.81 5.36 -9.15
C SER A 11 -1.94 4.61 -10.47
N SER A 12 -0.83 4.29 -11.14
CA SER A 12 -0.86 3.49 -12.38
C SER A 12 -1.42 2.09 -12.12
N ILE A 13 -0.98 1.43 -11.05
CA ILE A 13 -1.46 0.12 -10.63
C ILE A 13 -2.95 0.18 -10.27
N ALA A 14 -3.36 1.18 -9.49
CA ALA A 14 -4.76 1.35 -9.11
C ALA A 14 -5.68 1.48 -10.34
N LEU A 15 -5.30 2.35 -11.29
CA LEU A 15 -6.06 2.56 -12.52
C LEU A 15 -6.06 1.34 -13.43
N ALA A 16 -4.97 0.56 -13.47
CA ALA A 16 -4.93 -0.70 -14.21
C ALA A 16 -5.85 -1.76 -13.57
N ALA A 17 -5.80 -1.90 -12.24
CA ALA A 17 -6.64 -2.83 -11.49
C ALA A 17 -8.14 -2.52 -11.65
N LYS A 18 -8.52 -1.23 -11.56
CA LYS A 18 -9.90 -0.79 -11.82
C LYS A 18 -10.34 -1.08 -13.25
N ARG A 19 -9.52 -0.74 -14.25
CA ARG A 19 -9.86 -0.98 -15.68
C ARG A 19 -10.05 -2.46 -16.00
N ALA A 20 -9.32 -3.34 -15.32
CA ALA A 20 -9.43 -4.78 -15.50
C ALA A 20 -10.42 -5.45 -14.55
N ASN A 21 -11.14 -4.69 -13.70
CA ASN A 21 -12.06 -5.20 -12.68
C ASN A 21 -11.43 -6.31 -11.80
N LEU A 22 -10.18 -6.13 -11.39
CA LEU A 22 -9.42 -7.14 -10.63
C LEU A 22 -9.67 -7.09 -9.12
N VAL A 23 -10.23 -6.00 -8.62
CA VAL A 23 -10.39 -5.72 -7.20
C VAL A 23 -11.70 -5.00 -6.95
N ASP A 24 -12.39 -5.37 -5.86
CA ASP A 24 -13.66 -4.73 -5.47
C ASP A 24 -13.45 -3.35 -4.83
N SER A 25 -12.34 -3.18 -4.11
CA SER A 25 -12.00 -1.92 -3.45
C SER A 25 -10.48 -1.69 -3.37
N ILE A 26 -10.10 -0.42 -3.52
CA ILE A 26 -8.74 0.08 -3.41
C ILE A 26 -8.67 1.11 -2.28
N VAL A 27 -7.81 0.85 -1.30
CA VAL A 27 -7.52 1.74 -0.18
C VAL A 27 -6.09 2.24 -0.30
N GLY A 28 -5.84 3.54 -0.12
CA GLY A 28 -4.51 4.12 -0.25
C GLY A 28 -3.98 4.76 1.02
N CYS A 29 -2.66 4.83 1.13
CA CYS A 29 -1.95 5.54 2.20
C CYS A 29 -1.17 6.73 1.61
N ALA A 30 -1.32 7.91 2.21
CA ALA A 30 -0.44 9.04 1.96
C ALA A 30 -0.33 9.94 3.20
N ARG A 31 0.89 10.42 3.48
CA ARG A 31 1.20 11.26 4.66
C ARG A 31 0.48 12.60 4.65
N THR A 32 0.38 13.26 3.49
CA THR A 32 -0.19 14.61 3.41
C THR A 32 -1.65 14.55 2.99
N GLU A 33 -2.51 15.24 3.72
CA GLU A 33 -3.94 15.40 3.45
C GLU A 33 -4.22 15.79 1.99
N ARG A 34 -3.52 16.79 1.48
CA ARG A 34 -3.64 17.23 0.07
C ARG A 34 -3.50 16.08 -0.94
N THR A 35 -2.60 15.12 -0.69
CA THR A 35 -2.42 13.96 -1.58
C THR A 35 -3.58 12.98 -1.45
N ARG A 36 -4.12 12.81 -0.23
CA ARG A 36 -5.29 11.97 0.02
C ARG A 36 -6.52 12.52 -0.70
N GLU A 37 -6.82 13.79 -0.48
CA GLU A 37 -7.93 14.48 -1.14
C GLU A 37 -7.82 14.39 -2.66
N LYS A 38 -6.62 14.65 -3.21
CA LYS A 38 -6.43 14.60 -4.66
C LYS A 38 -6.61 13.19 -5.24
N ALA A 39 -6.16 12.16 -4.53
CA ALA A 39 -6.33 10.78 -4.99
C ALA A 39 -7.81 10.36 -5.01
N LEU A 40 -8.59 10.80 -4.01
CA LEU A 40 -10.03 10.59 -3.93
C LEU A 40 -10.79 11.37 -5.01
N GLU A 41 -10.47 12.66 -5.20
CA GLU A 41 -11.07 13.52 -6.24
C GLU A 41 -10.88 12.93 -7.64
N LEU A 42 -9.71 12.34 -7.91
CA LEU A 42 -9.39 11.69 -9.19
C LEU A 42 -9.99 10.28 -9.31
N GLY A 43 -10.65 9.76 -8.28
CA GLY A 43 -11.23 8.41 -8.28
C GLY A 43 -10.21 7.27 -8.37
N ILE A 44 -8.94 7.54 -8.06
CA ILE A 44 -7.85 6.55 -8.17
C ILE A 44 -8.06 5.43 -7.15
N VAL A 45 -8.51 5.79 -5.95
CA VAL A 45 -8.81 4.88 -4.84
C VAL A 45 -10.20 5.19 -4.30
N ASP A 46 -10.73 4.29 -3.47
CA ASP A 46 -12.06 4.41 -2.88
C ASP A 46 -12.01 4.97 -1.44
N ALA A 47 -10.88 4.77 -0.75
CA ALA A 47 -10.59 5.35 0.56
C ALA A 47 -9.12 5.71 0.72
N MET A 48 -8.80 6.68 1.57
CA MET A 48 -7.44 7.09 1.88
C MET A 48 -7.25 7.24 3.39
N PHE A 49 -6.10 6.78 3.88
CA PHE A 49 -5.67 6.93 5.27
C PHE A 49 -4.27 7.55 5.35
N GLU A 50 -3.94 8.08 6.53
CA GLU A 50 -2.61 8.58 6.83
C GLU A 50 -1.66 7.46 7.25
N ASP A 51 -2.16 6.54 8.08
CA ASP A 51 -1.39 5.44 8.65
C ASP A 51 -1.43 4.17 7.79
N ALA A 52 -0.31 3.46 7.74
CA ALA A 52 -0.21 2.22 6.98
C ALA A 52 -1.01 1.07 7.62
N GLY A 53 -1.11 1.01 8.95
CA GLY A 53 -1.88 0.01 9.69
C GLY A 53 -3.37 0.08 9.34
N GLU A 54 -3.97 1.27 9.42
CA GLU A 54 -5.36 1.47 9.00
C GLU A 54 -5.58 1.13 7.53
N THR A 55 -4.61 1.47 6.67
CA THR A 55 -4.70 1.21 5.23
C THR A 55 -4.73 -0.28 4.89
N VAL A 56 -3.96 -1.12 5.61
CA VAL A 56 -3.87 -2.56 5.31
C VAL A 56 -4.98 -3.38 5.98
N ALA A 57 -5.73 -2.79 6.91
CA ALA A 57 -6.75 -3.51 7.67
C ALA A 57 -7.81 -4.11 6.74
N GLY A 58 -7.93 -5.44 6.75
CA GLY A 58 -8.87 -6.18 5.92
C GLY A 58 -8.48 -6.30 4.44
N ALA A 59 -7.26 -5.93 4.06
CA ALA A 59 -6.79 -6.09 2.68
C ALA A 59 -6.17 -7.47 2.44
N ASP A 60 -6.65 -8.17 1.41
CA ASP A 60 -6.06 -9.45 0.96
C ASP A 60 -4.77 -9.26 0.14
N LEU A 61 -4.55 -8.05 -0.37
CA LEU A 61 -3.37 -7.67 -1.16
C LEU A 61 -2.88 -6.29 -0.73
N VAL A 62 -1.60 -6.20 -0.37
CA VAL A 62 -0.90 -4.98 -0.01
C VAL A 62 0.26 -4.75 -0.98
N ILE A 63 0.30 -3.59 -1.62
CA ILE A 63 1.39 -3.20 -2.52
C ILE A 63 2.09 -1.96 -1.97
N ILE A 64 3.37 -2.10 -1.65
CA ILE A 64 4.20 -1.02 -1.11
C ILE A 64 4.85 -0.25 -2.26
N CYS A 65 4.36 0.97 -2.46
CA CYS A 65 4.75 1.90 -3.53
C CYS A 65 5.50 3.14 -3.01
N SER A 66 5.90 3.12 -1.74
CA SER A 66 6.66 4.19 -1.10
C SER A 66 8.17 4.08 -1.38
N HIS A 67 8.94 5.08 -0.95
CA HIS A 67 10.40 5.04 -1.10
C HIS A 67 11.01 3.94 -0.21
N LEU A 68 12.11 3.33 -0.66
CA LEU A 68 12.77 2.21 0.03
C LEU A 68 13.10 2.50 1.51
N GLY A 69 13.56 3.70 1.83
CA GLY A 69 13.92 4.06 3.20
C GLY A 69 12.72 4.20 4.16
N SER A 70 11.48 4.16 3.66
CA SER A 70 10.27 4.12 4.50
C SER A 70 9.83 2.70 4.82
N TYR A 71 10.44 1.68 4.22
CA TYR A 71 10.02 0.29 4.38
C TYR A 71 10.06 -0.18 5.84
N PRO A 72 11.09 0.13 6.65
CA PRO A 72 11.08 -0.25 8.07
C PRO A 72 9.88 0.33 8.84
N SER A 73 9.57 1.62 8.62
CA SER A 73 8.44 2.28 9.29
C SER A 73 7.09 1.76 8.81
N VAL A 74 6.94 1.51 7.51
CA VAL A 74 5.72 0.95 6.91
C VAL A 74 5.50 -0.47 7.44
N GLY A 75 6.53 -1.31 7.38
CA GLY A 75 6.49 -2.68 7.87
C GLY A 75 6.04 -2.74 9.33
N LYS A 76 6.66 -1.92 10.19
CA LYS A 76 6.29 -1.84 11.60
C LYS A 76 4.84 -1.42 11.83
N ALA A 77 4.35 -0.41 11.11
CA ALA A 77 2.98 0.09 11.26
C ALA A 77 1.93 -0.91 10.77
N MET A 78 2.21 -1.62 9.67
CA MET A 78 1.26 -2.55 9.06
C MET A 78 1.22 -3.92 9.74
N SER A 79 2.31 -4.37 10.37
CA SER A 79 2.50 -5.76 10.83
C SER A 79 1.33 -6.33 11.64
N SER A 80 0.81 -5.59 12.62
CA SER A 80 -0.28 -6.03 13.49
C SER A 80 -1.69 -5.93 12.88
N HIS A 81 -1.81 -5.35 11.69
CA HIS A 81 -3.08 -5.07 11.01
C HIS A 81 -3.28 -5.92 9.75
N LEU A 82 -2.26 -6.70 9.34
CA LEU A 82 -2.35 -7.59 8.20
C LEU A 82 -3.35 -8.71 8.46
N ALA A 83 -4.25 -8.92 7.51
CA ALA A 83 -5.18 -10.05 7.55
C ALA A 83 -4.42 -11.37 7.38
N PRO A 84 -4.86 -12.47 8.04
CA PRO A 84 -4.32 -13.80 7.77
C PRO A 84 -4.46 -14.16 6.29
N GLY A 85 -3.36 -14.59 5.67
CA GLY A 85 -3.33 -14.94 4.24
C GLY A 85 -3.17 -13.75 3.28
N ALA A 86 -3.05 -12.52 3.79
CA ALA A 86 -2.80 -11.34 2.95
C ALA A 86 -1.46 -11.46 2.20
N ILE A 87 -1.48 -11.15 0.91
CA ILE A 87 -0.28 -11.10 0.07
C ILE A 87 0.33 -9.71 0.18
N VAL A 88 1.62 -9.65 0.51
CA VAL A 88 2.39 -8.39 0.58
C VAL A 88 3.46 -8.38 -0.50
N THR A 89 3.50 -7.32 -1.29
CA THR A 89 4.49 -7.13 -2.36
C THR A 89 4.95 -5.66 -2.45
N ASP A 90 6.02 -5.42 -3.20
CA ASP A 90 6.66 -4.10 -3.34
C ASP A 90 7.06 -3.81 -4.80
N VAL A 91 7.25 -2.52 -5.10
CA VAL A 91 7.71 -2.05 -6.43
C VAL A 91 9.09 -1.40 -6.40
N GLY A 92 9.81 -1.52 -5.28
CA GLY A 92 11.13 -0.94 -5.07
C GLY A 92 12.19 -1.49 -6.03
N SER A 93 13.12 -0.65 -6.47
CA SER A 93 14.14 -1.05 -7.45
C SER A 93 15.25 -1.96 -6.90
N VAL A 94 15.31 -2.14 -5.58
CA VAL A 94 16.32 -2.96 -4.90
C VAL A 94 15.61 -4.00 -4.05
N LYS A 95 15.91 -5.30 -4.22
CA LYS A 95 15.20 -6.39 -3.52
C LYS A 95 15.85 -6.82 -2.22
N GLY A 96 17.17 -6.66 -2.09
CA GLY A 96 17.89 -7.00 -0.85
C GLY A 96 17.38 -6.22 0.36
N CYS A 97 17.02 -4.94 0.18
CA CYS A 97 16.42 -4.14 1.24
C CYS A 97 14.98 -4.54 1.55
N VAL A 98 14.20 -5.05 0.58
CA VAL A 98 12.83 -5.53 0.81
C VAL A 98 12.84 -6.64 1.87
N ALA A 99 13.62 -7.70 1.61
CA ALA A 99 13.69 -8.83 2.52
C ALA A 99 14.21 -8.44 3.91
N ARG A 100 15.22 -7.55 3.95
CA ARG A 100 15.81 -7.07 5.21
C ARG A 100 14.85 -6.18 6.01
N ASP A 101 14.16 -5.26 5.35
CA ASP A 101 13.45 -4.16 6.01
C ASP A 101 11.95 -4.43 6.21
N LEU A 102 11.35 -5.28 5.35
CA LEU A 102 9.94 -5.71 5.47
C LEU A 102 9.81 -7.12 6.01
N GLY A 103 10.73 -8.03 5.64
CA GLY A 103 10.67 -9.45 6.03
C GLY A 103 10.41 -9.69 7.52
N PRO A 104 11.07 -8.99 8.46
CA PRO A 104 10.81 -9.15 9.90
C PRO A 104 9.39 -8.80 10.36
N TYR A 105 8.61 -8.09 9.54
CA TYR A 105 7.27 -7.63 9.85
C TYR A 105 6.16 -8.38 9.12
N ILE A 106 6.52 -9.28 8.19
CA ILE A 106 5.56 -10.12 7.48
C ILE A 106 5.31 -11.37 8.33
N PRO A 107 4.09 -11.59 8.85
CA PRO A 107 3.78 -12.79 9.61
C PRO A 107 3.89 -14.04 8.72
N HIS A 108 4.34 -15.15 9.31
CA HIS A 108 4.47 -16.45 8.66
C HIS A 108 3.18 -17.27 8.76
#